data_AF-A0A1Y0MAW9-F1
#
_entry.id   AF-A0A1Y0MAW9-F1
#
_cell.length_a   1.000
_cell.length_b   1.000
_cell.length_c   1.000
_cell.angle_alpha   90.00
_cell.angle_beta   90.00
_cell.angle_gamma   90.00
#
_symmetry.space_group_name_H-M   'P 1'
#
loop_
_entity.id
_entity.type
_entity.pdbx_description
1 polymer ?
#
loop_
_entity_poly.entity_id
_entity_poly.type
_entity_poly.pdbx_seq_one_letter_code
_entity_poly.pdbx_strand_id
1 'polypeptide(L)'
;MNKIIFAICVFASSLFFSQNKNSSKNYMNVNSLSFTLDSSKELATINWQDIKEAFKHNSPESNIFLEIKLNTKEKLKTKLKVKYGFSYKVEGKAREIDSLVLRMRKVIKVINKVTKKLKNED
;
A
#
# COMPACT_ATOMS: atom_id res chain seq x y z
N MET A 1 -2.27 -37.92 52.64
CA MET A 1 -2.01 -37.86 51.18
C MET A 1 -3.26 -37.56 50.35
N ASN A 2 -4.42 -38.17 50.63
CA ASN A 2 -5.65 -37.96 49.84
C ASN A 2 -6.14 -36.51 49.73
N LYS A 3 -5.94 -35.69 50.78
CA LYS A 3 -6.32 -34.26 50.77
C LYS A 3 -5.45 -33.39 49.84
N ILE A 4 -4.18 -33.79 49.65
CA ILE A 4 -3.24 -33.09 48.76
C ILE A 4 -3.56 -33.40 47.29
N ILE A 5 -3.90 -34.66 47.00
CA ILE A 5 -4.31 -35.11 45.67
C ILE A 5 -5.55 -34.35 45.20
N PHE A 6 -6.53 -34.17 46.10
CA PHE A 6 -7.76 -33.43 45.78
C PHE A 6 -7.49 -31.94 45.49
N ALA A 7 -6.57 -31.31 46.22
CA ALA A 7 -6.19 -29.92 46.01
C ALA A 7 -5.50 -29.69 44.64
N ILE A 8 -4.67 -30.64 44.19
CA ILE A 8 -3.98 -30.57 42.89
C ILE A 8 -4.98 -30.69 41.74
N CYS A 9 -5.98 -31.56 41.85
CA CYS A 9 -7.01 -31.74 40.83
C CYS A 9 -7.88 -30.48 40.62
N VAL A 10 -8.19 -29.75 41.69
CA VAL A 10 -8.97 -28.49 41.61
C VAL A 10 -8.16 -27.36 40.99
N PHE A 11 -6.84 -27.32 41.22
CA PHE A 11 -5.98 -26.31 40.60
C PHE A 11 -5.80 -26.56 39.10
N ALA A 12 -5.66 -27.82 38.68
CA ALA A 12 -5.43 -28.18 37.29
C ALA A 12 -6.64 -27.87 36.37
N SER A 13 -7.88 -27.97 36.88
CA SER A 13 -9.09 -27.67 36.09
C SER A 13 -9.21 -26.18 35.73
N SER A 14 -8.65 -25.27 36.54
CA SER A 14 -8.66 -23.83 36.27
C SER A 14 -7.80 -23.42 35.06
N LEU A 15 -6.83 -24.24 34.65
CA LEU A 15 -5.91 -23.92 33.56
C LEU A 15 -6.51 -24.19 32.17
N PHE A 16 -7.56 -25.01 32.07
CA PHE A 16 -8.18 -25.36 30.78
C PHE A 16 -9.13 -24.28 30.25
N PHE A 17 -9.65 -23.39 31.10
CA PHE A 17 -10.64 -22.37 30.70
C PHE A 17 -10.04 -21.05 30.19
N SER A 18 -8.73 -20.87 30.22
CA SER A 18 -8.09 -19.59 29.86
C SER A 18 -7.78 -19.42 28.36
N GLN A 19 -7.81 -20.50 27.57
CA GLN A 19 -7.53 -20.43 26.13
C GLN A 19 -8.80 -20.24 25.29
N ASN A 20 -9.58 -19.21 25.58
CA ASN A 20 -10.47 -18.69 24.55
C ASN A 20 -9.61 -17.92 23.55
N LYS A 21 -9.10 -18.63 22.53
CA LYS A 21 -8.46 -18.00 21.37
C LYS A 21 -9.54 -17.23 20.63
N ASN A 22 -9.84 -16.02 21.09
CA ASN A 22 -10.27 -14.96 20.21
C ASN A 22 -9.11 -14.76 19.24
N SER A 23 -9.09 -15.54 18.16
CA SER A 23 -8.31 -15.19 16.99
C SER A 23 -8.94 -13.90 16.46
N SER A 24 -8.61 -12.76 17.06
CA SER A 24 -8.72 -11.51 16.35
C SER A 24 -7.86 -11.73 15.11
N LYS A 25 -8.51 -11.90 13.97
CA LYS A 25 -7.83 -11.80 12.69
C LYS A 25 -7.28 -10.39 12.70
N ASN A 26 -6.03 -10.24 13.12
CA ASN A 26 -5.32 -8.99 13.15
C ASN A 26 -5.02 -8.64 11.69
N TYR A 27 -6.05 -8.15 11.00
CA TYR A 27 -5.90 -7.58 9.68
C TYR A 27 -5.04 -6.34 9.84
N MET A 28 -3.87 -6.34 9.21
CA MET A 28 -2.98 -5.19 9.19
C MET A 28 -3.68 -4.07 8.42
N ASN A 29 -3.86 -2.92 9.07
CA ASN A 29 -4.43 -1.74 8.42
C ASN A 29 -3.35 -1.09 7.55
N VAL A 30 -3.57 -1.02 6.25
CA VAL A 30 -2.60 -0.44 5.31
C VAL A 30 -2.93 1.01 5.08
N ASN A 31 -2.17 1.95 5.64
CA ASN A 31 -2.48 3.37 5.46
C ASN A 31 -1.83 3.96 4.21
N SER A 32 -0.83 3.27 3.64
CA SER A 32 -0.01 3.83 2.58
C SER A 32 0.54 2.79 1.62
N LEU A 33 0.60 3.18 0.35
CA LEU A 33 1.33 2.45 -0.68
C LEU A 33 2.11 3.47 -1.52
N SER A 34 3.43 3.30 -1.61
CA SER A 34 4.31 4.19 -2.38
C SER A 34 5.13 3.37 -3.37
N PHE A 35 5.06 3.75 -4.64
CA PHE A 35 5.85 3.15 -5.71
C PHE A 35 6.97 4.09 -6.07
N THR A 36 8.22 3.61 -5.99
CA THR A 36 9.39 4.33 -6.51
C THR A 36 9.91 3.60 -7.72
N LEU A 37 9.94 4.28 -8.86
CA LEU A 37 10.23 3.71 -10.18
C LEU A 37 11.37 4.50 -10.83
N ASP A 38 12.16 3.82 -11.66
CA ASP A 38 13.31 4.42 -12.35
C ASP A 38 12.97 4.83 -13.80
N SER A 39 11.86 4.31 -14.36
CA SER A 39 11.40 4.61 -15.72
C SER A 39 9.89 4.80 -15.81
N SER A 40 9.45 5.72 -16.67
CA SER A 40 8.02 5.89 -16.97
C SER A 40 7.37 4.66 -17.61
N LYS A 41 8.18 3.76 -18.20
CA LYS A 41 7.70 2.47 -18.73
C LYS A 41 7.16 1.55 -17.64
N GLU A 42 7.73 1.60 -16.44
CA GLU A 42 7.31 0.79 -15.30
C GLU A 42 5.95 1.23 -14.74
N LEU A 43 5.49 2.46 -15.03
CA LEU A 43 4.14 2.89 -14.63
C LEU A 43 3.02 2.03 -15.25
N ALA A 44 3.30 1.36 -16.37
CA ALA A 44 2.36 0.46 -17.02
C ALA A 44 2.26 -0.92 -16.32
N THR A 45 3.24 -1.29 -15.49
CA THR A 45 3.26 -2.60 -14.79
C THR A 45 2.53 -2.57 -13.45
N ILE A 46 2.06 -1.40 -13.01
CA ILE A 46 1.29 -1.26 -11.77
C ILE A 46 -0.02 -2.05 -11.89
N ASN A 47 -0.16 -3.07 -11.04
CA ASN A 47 -1.39 -3.84 -10.91
C ASN A 47 -2.37 -3.11 -9.97
N TRP A 48 -3.35 -2.45 -10.56
CA TRP A 48 -4.38 -1.70 -9.82
C TRP A 48 -5.29 -2.58 -8.97
N GLN A 49 -5.42 -3.88 -9.30
CA GLN A 49 -6.23 -4.80 -8.51
C GLN A 49 -5.55 -5.10 -7.18
N ASP A 50 -4.25 -5.40 -7.19
CA ASP A 50 -3.47 -5.66 -5.98
C ASP A 50 -3.48 -4.44 -5.04
N ILE A 51 -3.45 -3.23 -5.61
CA ILE A 51 -3.58 -2.00 -4.83
C ILE A 51 -4.93 -1.97 -4.10
N LYS A 52 -6.04 -2.26 -4.79
CA LYS A 52 -7.36 -2.27 -4.15
C LYS A 52 -7.45 -3.34 -3.06
N GLU A 53 -6.85 -4.49 -3.30
CA GLU A 53 -6.84 -5.60 -2.34
C GLU A 53 -6.04 -5.27 -1.08
N ALA A 54 -4.94 -4.52 -1.20
CA ALA A 54 -4.15 -4.06 -0.06
C ALA A 54 -4.95 -3.21 0.94
N PHE A 55 -5.94 -2.44 0.46
CA PHE A 55 -6.80 -1.59 1.31
C PHE A 55 -8.15 -2.25 1.65
N LYS A 56 -8.46 -3.44 1.11
CA LYS A 56 -9.79 -4.07 1.22
C LYS A 56 -10.24 -4.34 2.66
N HIS A 57 -9.28 -4.63 3.54
CA HIS A 57 -9.55 -4.96 4.94
C HIS A 57 -9.48 -3.76 5.89
N ASN A 58 -9.21 -2.56 5.37
CA ASN A 58 -9.20 -1.36 6.17
C ASN A 58 -10.61 -0.95 6.60
N SER A 59 -10.73 -0.24 7.72
CA SER A 59 -11.99 0.44 8.04
C SER A 59 -12.31 1.47 6.93
N PRO A 60 -13.56 1.56 6.45
CA PRO A 60 -13.97 2.48 5.37
C PRO A 60 -13.58 3.93 5.59
N GLU A 61 -13.53 4.36 6.86
CA GLU A 61 -13.20 5.73 7.29
C GLU A 61 -11.70 5.95 7.54
N SER A 62 -10.87 4.92 7.34
CA SER A 62 -9.41 5.05 7.44
C SER A 62 -8.90 5.96 6.33
N ASN A 63 -8.02 6.89 6.69
CA ASN A 63 -7.30 7.70 5.72
C ASN A 63 -6.23 6.82 5.06
N ILE A 64 -6.22 6.81 3.74
CA ILE A 64 -5.25 6.07 2.94
C ILE A 64 -4.58 7.00 1.92
N PHE A 65 -3.37 6.67 1.52
CA PHE A 65 -2.69 7.40 0.46
C PHE A 65 -1.94 6.50 -0.50
N LEU A 66 -1.99 6.88 -1.78
CA LEU A 66 -1.24 6.26 -2.86
C LEU A 66 -0.23 7.29 -3.38
N GLU A 67 1.02 6.90 -3.46
CA GLU A 67 2.11 7.75 -3.94
C GLU A 67 2.86 7.07 -5.09
N ILE A 68 3.22 7.86 -6.10
CA ILE A 68 4.11 7.45 -7.18
C ILE A 68 5.27 8.43 -7.23
N LYS A 69 6.48 7.90 -7.17
CA LYS A 69 7.74 8.58 -7.36
C LYS A 69 8.44 8.01 -8.58
N LEU A 70 8.69 8.85 -9.57
CA LEU A 70 9.51 8.52 -10.73
C LEU A 70 10.83 9.27 -10.60
N ASN A 71 11.91 8.52 -10.36
CA ASN A 71 13.26 9.04 -10.26
C ASN A 71 14.03 8.63 -11.51
N THR A 72 13.85 9.36 -12.61
CA THR A 72 14.47 8.91 -13.85
C THR A 72 16.00 9.08 -13.82
N LYS A 73 16.69 7.99 -14.15
CA LYS A 73 18.12 8.01 -14.45
C LYS A 73 18.38 8.41 -15.90
N GLU A 74 17.35 8.43 -16.75
CA GLU A 74 17.46 8.82 -18.15
C GLU A 74 17.66 10.33 -18.26
N LYS A 75 18.72 10.73 -18.97
CA LYS A 75 18.99 12.12 -19.30
C LYS A 75 18.06 12.54 -20.43
N LEU A 76 17.42 13.69 -20.31
CA LEU A 76 16.69 14.29 -21.42
C LEU A 76 17.64 14.55 -22.59
N LYS A 77 17.13 14.42 -23.82
CA LYS A 77 17.83 14.80 -25.05
C LYS A 77 17.86 16.32 -25.26
N THR A 78 17.82 17.10 -24.18
CA THR A 78 17.96 18.56 -24.23
C THR A 78 19.44 18.95 -24.15
N LYS A 79 19.83 20.10 -24.70
CA LYS A 79 21.21 20.64 -24.63
C LYS A 79 21.77 20.67 -23.19
N LEU A 80 20.91 20.86 -22.19
CA LEU A 80 21.22 20.54 -20.80
C LEU A 80 20.78 19.11 -20.48
N LYS A 81 21.71 18.23 -20.09
CA LYS A 81 21.45 16.88 -19.59
C LYS A 81 20.83 16.91 -18.18
N VAL A 82 19.62 17.44 -18.07
CA VAL A 82 18.89 17.59 -16.80
C VAL A 82 18.24 16.26 -16.41
N LYS A 83 18.38 15.87 -15.14
CA LYS A 83 17.59 14.79 -14.54
C LYS A 83 16.24 15.37 -14.13
N TYR A 84 15.15 14.68 -14.43
CA TYR A 84 13.81 15.07 -13.98
C TYR A 84 13.23 13.99 -13.06
N GLY A 85 12.39 14.40 -12.14
CA GLY A 85 11.66 13.49 -11.25
C GLY A 85 10.22 13.95 -11.13
N PHE A 86 9.32 13.00 -10.93
CA PHE A 86 7.91 13.28 -10.64
C PHE A 86 7.53 12.61 -9.33
N SER A 87 6.89 13.34 -8.44
CA SER A 87 6.24 12.78 -7.26
C SER A 87 4.79 13.22 -7.24
N TYR A 88 3.88 12.27 -7.06
CA TYR A 88 2.46 12.58 -6.93
C TYR A 88 1.83 11.69 -5.88
N LYS A 89 1.05 12.31 -4.99
CA LYS A 89 0.32 11.66 -3.90
C LYS A 89 -1.17 11.96 -4.04
N VAL A 90 -2.01 10.94 -3.93
CA VAL A 90 -3.46 11.08 -3.70
C VAL A 90 -3.79 10.56 -2.32
N GLU A 91 -4.73 11.23 -1.67
CA GLU A 91 -5.18 10.90 -0.32
C GLU A 91 -6.71 10.95 -0.26
N GLY A 92 -7.29 10.08 0.56
CA GLY A 92 -8.73 10.01 0.77
C GLY A 92 -9.10 8.90 1.74
N LYS A 93 -10.39 8.57 1.79
CA LYS A 93 -10.91 7.48 2.63
C LYS A 93 -10.74 6.13 1.95
N ALA A 94 -10.63 5.04 2.71
CA ALA A 94 -10.52 3.68 2.17
C ALA A 94 -11.71 3.31 1.27
N ARG A 95 -12.93 3.77 1.61
CA ARG A 95 -14.13 3.62 0.77
C ARG A 95 -14.03 4.28 -0.60
N GLU A 96 -13.09 5.20 -0.79
CA GLU A 96 -12.88 5.96 -2.02
C GLU A 96 -11.75 5.37 -2.90
N ILE A 97 -11.25 4.17 -2.57
CA ILE A 97 -10.10 3.55 -3.25
C ILE A 97 -10.24 3.52 -4.78
N ASP A 98 -11.43 3.24 -5.32
CA ASP A 98 -11.67 3.24 -6.76
C ASP A 98 -11.46 4.64 -7.38
N SER A 99 -11.95 5.68 -6.72
CA SER A 99 -11.76 7.08 -7.13
C SER A 99 -10.28 7.47 -7.06
N LEU A 100 -9.58 7.08 -6.00
CA LEU A 100 -8.16 7.34 -5.84
C LEU A 100 -7.33 6.66 -6.94
N VAL A 101 -7.62 5.39 -7.23
CA VAL A 101 -7.01 4.64 -8.34
C VAL A 101 -7.28 5.31 -9.68
N LEU A 102 -8.51 5.76 -9.94
CA LEU A 102 -8.84 6.47 -11.18
C LEU A 102 -8.07 7.79 -11.32
N ARG A 103 -7.93 8.57 -10.24
CA ARG A 103 -7.13 9.81 -10.23
C ARG A 103 -5.66 9.50 -10.52
N MET A 104 -5.10 8.48 -9.87
CA MET A 104 -3.71 8.09 -10.09
C MET A 104 -3.46 7.64 -11.54
N ARG A 105 -4.37 6.85 -12.13
CA ARG A 105 -4.30 6.45 -13.54
C ARG A 105 -4.33 7.65 -14.50
N LYS A 106 -5.10 8.70 -14.19
CA LYS A 106 -5.11 9.94 -14.98
C LYS A 106 -3.75 10.65 -14.89
N VAL A 107 -3.16 10.72 -13.70
CA VAL A 107 -1.82 11.32 -13.52
C VAL A 107 -0.75 10.55 -14.29
N ILE A 108 -0.77 9.22 -14.26
CA ILE A 108 0.16 8.40 -15.06
C ILE A 108 0.06 8.72 -16.55
N LYS A 109 -1.15 8.89 -17.09
CA LYS A 109 -1.33 9.29 -18.50
C LYS A 109 -0.68 10.65 -18.79
N VAL A 110 -0.79 11.61 -17.86
CA VAL A 110 -0.15 12.92 -17.99
C VAL A 110 1.37 12.79 -17.94
N ILE A 111 1.92 12.06 -16.97
CA ILE A 111 3.37 11.81 -16.85
C ILE A 111 3.89 11.18 -18.14
N ASN A 112 3.25 10.12 -18.64
CA ASN A 112 3.66 9.46 -19.88
C ASN A 112 3.63 10.40 -21.10
N LYS A 113 2.63 11.28 -21.20
CA LYS A 113 2.53 12.28 -22.27
C LYS A 113 3.67 13.30 -22.18
N VAL A 114 3.94 13.82 -20.99
CA VAL A 114 5.02 14.80 -20.75
C VAL A 114 6.38 14.17 -21.01
N THR A 115 6.65 12.98 -20.47
CA THR A 115 7.89 12.25 -20.70
C THR A 115 8.11 11.94 -22.18
N LYS A 116 7.06 11.56 -22.93
CA LYS A 116 7.18 11.35 -24.38
C LYS A 116 7.51 12.64 -25.13
N LYS A 117 6.88 13.77 -24.78
CA LYS A 117 7.22 15.08 -25.36
C LYS A 117 8.67 15.46 -25.10
N LEU A 118 9.11 15.38 -23.84
CA LEU A 118 10.48 15.71 -23.46
C LEU A 118 11.55 14.81 -24.11
N LYS A 119 11.18 13.60 -24.55
CA LYS A 119 12.06 12.69 -25.32
C LYS A 119 12.07 12.96 -26.83
N ASN A 120 11.01 13.60 -27.34
CA ASN A 120 10.77 13.82 -28.77
C ASN A 120 10.94 15.29 -29.20
N GLU A 121 11.05 16.24 -28.27
CA GLU A 121 11.46 17.61 -28.55
C GLU A 121 12.98 17.62 -28.78
N ASP A 122 13.34 17.70 -30.07
CA ASP A 122 14.68 17.96 -30.61
C ASP A 122 15.01 19.46 -30.62
#